data_AF-A0A969C8E3-F1
#
_entry.id   AF-A0A969C8E3-F1
#
_cell.length_a   1.000
_cell.length_b   1.000
_cell.length_c   1.000
_cell.angle_alpha   90.00
_cell.angle_beta   90.00
_cell.angle_gamma   90.00
#
_symmetry.space_group_name_H-M   'P 1'
#
loop_
_entity.id
_entity.type
_entity.pdbx_description
1 polymer ?
#
loop_
_entity_poly.entity_id
_entity_poly.type
_entity_poly.pdbx_seq_one_letter_code
_entity_poly.pdbx_strand_id
1 'polypeptide(L)'
;MLGVGLVGTLAGPVQAQRVIDVTPGVSSQGVSPDTSIAGVFETEASGAVKADSVRIFLNGQDVTSRSTITRNFFSYRPERALAAGLTPFV
;
A
#
# COMPACT_ATOMS: atom_id res chain seq x y z
N MET A 1 27.71 -36.66 30.01
CA MET A 1 26.29 -36.33 29.77
C MET A 1 26.24 -34.90 29.24
N LEU A 2 26.16 -34.74 27.92
CA LEU A 2 26.14 -33.44 27.23
C LEU A 2 24.75 -32.81 27.39
N GLY A 3 24.70 -31.58 27.92
CA GLY A 3 23.49 -30.77 27.95
C GLY A 3 23.27 -30.11 26.59
N VAL A 4 22.19 -30.49 25.90
CA VAL A 4 21.76 -29.82 24.66
C VAL A 4 20.73 -28.77 25.03
N GLY A 5 21.15 -27.50 25.03
CA GLY A 5 20.24 -26.37 25.11
C GLY A 5 19.50 -26.19 23.79
N LEU A 6 18.19 -26.42 23.79
CA LEU A 6 17.30 -25.99 22.71
C LEU A 6 17.23 -24.46 22.73
N VAL A 7 18.08 -23.80 21.93
CA VAL A 7 17.91 -22.38 21.62
C VAL A 7 16.77 -22.27 20.62
N GLY A 8 15.54 -22.19 21.13
CA GLY A 8 14.41 -21.74 20.33
C GLY A 8 14.64 -20.29 19.93
N THR A 9 14.90 -20.04 18.65
CA THR A 9 14.88 -18.69 18.08
C THR A 9 13.46 -18.14 18.25
N LEU A 10 13.27 -17.28 19.25
CA LEU A 10 12.05 -16.49 19.39
C LEU A 10 11.97 -15.59 18.15
N ALA A 11 11.12 -15.94 17.19
CA ALA A 11 10.80 -15.05 16.09
C ALA A 11 10.27 -13.74 16.71
N GLY A 12 10.96 -12.63 16.45
CA GLY A 12 10.49 -11.30 16.84
C GLY A 12 9.10 -11.03 16.25
N PRO A 13 8.39 -10.00 16.73
CA PRO A 13 7.07 -9.67 16.19
C PRO A 13 7.18 -9.49 14.68
N VAL A 14 6.45 -10.30 13.92
CA VAL A 14 6.33 -10.13 12.47
C VAL A 14 5.58 -8.81 12.26
N GLN A 15 6.26 -7.80 11.73
CA GLN A 15 5.66 -6.51 11.43
C GLN A 15 4.70 -6.68 10.25
N ALA A 16 3.49 -6.13 10.39
CA ALA A 16 2.51 -6.16 9.31
C ALA A 16 3.03 -5.39 8.08
N GLN A 17 2.58 -5.80 6.89
CA GLN A 17 2.87 -5.08 5.66
C GLN A 17 2.38 -3.64 5.76
N ARG A 18 3.24 -2.69 5.37
CA ARG A 18 2.92 -1.26 5.36
C ARG A 18 3.04 -0.68 3.95
N VAL A 19 2.27 0.37 3.71
CA VAL A 19 2.42 1.27 2.56
C VAL A 19 3.01 2.58 3.07
N ILE A 20 4.10 3.02 2.45
CA ILE A 20 4.82 4.26 2.74
C ILE A 20 4.88 5.13 1.48
N ASP A 21 5.35 6.37 1.62
CA ASP A 21 5.52 7.33 0.51
C ASP A 21 4.26 7.51 -0.36
N VAL A 22 3.10 7.50 0.29
CA VAL A 22 1.81 7.64 -0.39
C VAL A 22 1.70 9.04 -1.00
N THR A 23 1.40 9.10 -2.30
CA THR A 23 1.22 10.35 -3.05
C THR A 23 -0.12 10.28 -3.80
N PRO A 24 -1.00 11.29 -3.72
CA PRO A 24 -0.98 12.41 -2.78
C PRO A 24 -0.92 11.91 -1.32
N GLY A 25 -0.39 12.74 -0.43
CA GLY A 25 -0.31 12.39 1.00
C GLY A 25 -1.68 12.05 1.57
N VAL A 26 -1.73 11.15 2.55
CA VAL A 26 -2.98 10.78 3.23
C VAL A 26 -3.67 12.04 3.76
N SER A 27 -4.99 12.14 3.52
CA SER A 27 -5.81 13.30 3.89
C SER A 27 -5.45 14.63 3.19
N SER A 28 -4.69 14.61 2.10
CA SER A 28 -4.43 15.81 1.29
C SER A 28 -5.73 16.36 0.67
N GLN A 29 -5.86 17.68 0.66
CA GLN A 29 -6.97 18.41 0.04
C GLN A 29 -6.46 19.29 -1.10
N GLY A 30 -7.37 19.75 -1.98
CA GLY A 30 -6.99 20.63 -3.10
C GLY A 30 -6.04 19.99 -4.12
N VAL A 31 -6.01 18.65 -4.18
CA VAL A 31 -5.19 17.90 -5.13
C VAL A 31 -5.79 18.02 -6.53
N SER A 32 -4.95 18.22 -7.55
CA SER A 32 -5.39 18.22 -8.94
C SER A 32 -6.09 16.90 -9.30
N PRO A 33 -7.26 16.93 -9.98
CA PRO A 33 -8.06 15.74 -10.26
C PRO A 33 -7.42 14.76 -11.26
N ASP A 34 -6.33 15.16 -11.94
CA ASP A 34 -5.56 14.31 -12.85
C ASP A 34 -4.30 13.70 -12.19
N THR A 35 -4.10 13.97 -10.90
CA THR A 35 -2.91 13.51 -10.15
C THR A 35 -2.90 11.99 -10.04
N SER A 36 -1.71 11.40 -10.24
CA SER A 36 -1.52 9.96 -10.02
C SER A 36 -1.53 9.63 -8.53
N ILE A 37 -2.13 8.52 -8.18
CA ILE A 37 -2.17 7.97 -6.82
C ILE A 37 -1.17 6.82 -6.74
N ALA A 38 -0.21 6.88 -5.84
CA ALA A 38 0.86 5.91 -5.72
C ALA A 38 1.26 5.67 -4.26
N GLY A 39 1.95 4.55 -4.03
CA GLY A 39 2.55 4.22 -2.74
C GLY A 39 3.56 3.08 -2.87
N VAL A 40 4.46 3.00 -1.89
CA VAL A 40 5.55 2.02 -1.83
C VAL A 40 5.25 0.99 -0.75
N PHE A 41 5.51 -0.29 -1.01
CA PHE A 41 5.40 -1.35 -0.03
C PHE A 41 6.68 -1.40 0.81
N GLU A 42 6.56 -1.30 2.13
CA GLU A 42 7.70 -1.45 3.05
C GLU A 42 8.13 -2.92 3.10
N THR A 43 9.34 -3.24 2.63
CA THR A 43 9.83 -4.64 2.50
C THR A 43 10.81 -5.08 3.59
N GLU A 44 11.30 -4.15 4.40
CA GLU A 44 12.36 -4.40 5.41
C GLU A 44 11.92 -5.35 6.53
N ALA A 45 10.62 -5.42 6.80
CA ALA A 45 10.08 -6.04 8.02
C ALA A 45 9.60 -7.50 7.82
N SER A 46 10.11 -8.17 6.79
CA SER A 46 9.83 -9.55 6.35
C SER A 46 8.54 -9.74 5.53
N GLY A 47 8.69 -9.61 4.21
CA GLY A 47 7.68 -10.05 3.25
C GLY A 47 7.80 -9.33 1.92
N ALA A 48 7.91 -10.08 0.82
CA ALA A 48 7.69 -9.51 -0.51
C ALA A 48 6.19 -9.48 -0.80
N VAL A 49 5.67 -8.34 -1.25
CA VAL A 49 4.28 -8.25 -1.70
C VAL A 49 4.09 -9.12 -2.94
N LYS A 50 3.06 -9.95 -2.91
CA LYS A 50 2.57 -10.68 -4.09
C LYS A 50 1.68 -9.73 -4.89
N ALA A 51 2.19 -9.23 -6.01
CA ALA A 51 1.52 -8.21 -6.82
C ALA A 51 0.11 -8.63 -7.27
N ASP A 52 -0.09 -9.92 -7.54
CA ASP A 52 -1.38 -10.53 -7.93
C ASP A 52 -2.42 -10.59 -6.79
N SER A 53 -1.99 -10.43 -5.54
CA SER A 53 -2.89 -10.32 -4.38
C SER A 53 -3.35 -8.89 -4.07
N VAL A 54 -2.73 -7.89 -4.69
CA VAL A 54 -3.05 -6.48 -4.43
C VAL A 54 -4.34 -6.10 -5.13
N ARG A 55 -5.21 -5.39 -4.40
CA ARG A 55 -6.42 -4.76 -4.93
C ARG A 55 -6.36 -3.27 -4.65
N ILE A 56 -6.64 -2.44 -5.65
CA ILE A 56 -6.70 -0.99 -5.51
C ILE A 56 -8.13 -0.55 -5.76
N PHE A 57 -8.71 0.18 -4.81
CA PHE A 57 -10.06 0.73 -4.91
C PHE A 57 -10.01 2.25 -4.87
N LEU A 58 -10.75 2.89 -5.76
CA LEU A 58 -10.98 4.33 -5.74
C LEU A 58 -12.47 4.57 -5.51
N ASN A 59 -12.83 5.21 -4.39
CA ASN A 59 -14.23 5.46 -4.02
C ASN A 59 -15.12 4.20 -4.12
N GLY A 60 -14.58 3.03 -3.72
CA GLY A 60 -15.26 1.73 -3.79
C GLY A 60 -15.26 1.05 -5.16
N GLN A 61 -14.81 1.72 -6.23
CA GLN A 61 -14.62 1.09 -7.54
C GLN A 61 -13.26 0.39 -7.60
N ASP A 62 -13.25 -0.88 -8.01
CA ASP A 62 -12.00 -1.61 -8.28
C ASP A 62 -11.28 -1.01 -9.50
N VAL A 63 -10.04 -0.56 -9.29
CA VAL A 63 -9.16 0.02 -10.31
C VAL A 63 -7.88 -0.79 -10.50
N THR A 64 -7.82 -2.01 -9.96
CA THR A 64 -6.64 -2.88 -9.94
C THR A 64 -6.06 -3.10 -11.34
N SER A 65 -6.91 -3.43 -12.32
CA SER A 65 -6.47 -3.67 -13.71
C SER A 65 -5.99 -2.41 -14.44
N ARG A 66 -6.33 -1.22 -13.93
CA ARG A 66 -5.89 0.09 -14.45
C ARG A 66 -4.69 0.64 -13.68
N SER A 67 -4.16 -0.13 -12.73
CA SER A 67 -3.02 0.24 -11.91
C SER A 67 -1.77 -0.50 -12.38
N THR A 68 -0.62 0.15 -12.25
CA THR A 68 0.68 -0.54 -12.29
C THR A 68 0.97 -1.05 -10.88
N ILE A 69 1.24 -2.35 -10.74
CA ILE A 69 1.52 -2.99 -9.45
C ILE A 69 2.76 -3.85 -9.61
N THR A 70 3.72 -3.66 -8.71
CA THR A 70 4.92 -4.49 -8.60
C THR A 70 5.05 -5.03 -7.18
N ARG A 71 6.15 -5.73 -6.87
CA ARG A 71 6.45 -6.16 -5.51
C ARG A 71 6.80 -4.99 -4.58
N ASN A 72 7.12 -3.82 -5.15
CA ASN A 72 7.69 -2.70 -4.40
C ASN A 72 6.76 -1.49 -4.35
N PHE A 73 5.84 -1.33 -5.31
CA PHE A 73 4.97 -0.16 -5.37
C PHE A 73 3.69 -0.43 -6.15
N PHE A 74 2.73 0.48 -6.02
CA PHE A 74 1.60 0.62 -6.93
C PHE A 74 1.49 2.06 -7.43
N SER A 75 0.89 2.24 -8.60
CA SER A 75 0.48 3.55 -9.11
C SER A 75 -0.78 3.44 -9.97
N TYR A 76 -1.72 4.35 -9.77
CA TYR A 76 -2.93 4.53 -10.55
C TYR A 76 -2.95 5.95 -11.13
N ARG A 77 -3.17 6.06 -12.44
CA ARG A 77 -3.39 7.34 -13.12
C ARG A 77 -4.83 7.40 -13.63
N PRO A 78 -5.62 8.40 -13.23
CA PRO A 78 -6.96 8.59 -13.78
C PRO A 78 -6.91 8.79 -15.31
N GLU A 79 -7.76 8.07 -16.05
CA GLU A 79 -7.93 8.29 -17.50
C GLU A 79 -8.77 9.56 -17.80
N ARG A 80 -9.54 10.00 -16.80
CA ARG A 80 -10.34 11.22 -16.80
C ARG A 80 -10.19 11.88 -15.45
N ALA A 81 -10.28 13.21 -15.43
CA ALA A 81 -10.28 14.00 -14.20
C ALA A 81 -11.28 13.43 -13.18
N LEU A 82 -10.79 13.17 -11.97
CA LEU A 82 -11.64 12.70 -10.87
C LEU A 82 -12.65 13.79 -10.46
N ALA A 83 -13.86 13.36 -10.12
CA ALA A 83 -14.84 14.25 -9.52
C ALA A 83 -14.33 14.78 -8.17
N ALA A 84 -14.75 15.99 -7.81
CA ALA A 84 -14.47 16.53 -6.48
C ALA A 84 -14.99 15.58 -5.39
N GLY A 85 -14.18 15.34 -4.38
CA GLY A 85 -14.61 14.58 -3.20
C GLY A 85 -15.71 15.33 -2.46
N LEU A 86 -16.74 14.62 -2.02
CA LEU A 86 -17.68 15.14 -1.03
C LEU A 86 -16.91 15.26 0.30
N THR A 87 -16.65 16.45 0.80
CA THR A 87 -16.18 16.65 2.19
C THR A 87 -17.39 16.52 3.12
N PRO A 88 -17.55 15.44 3.90
CA PRO A 88 -18.71 15.28 4.76
C PRO A 88 -18.35 15.71 6.19
N PHE A 89 -17.86 16.93 6.42
CA PHE A 89 -17.71 17.47 7.78
C PHE A 89 -17.87 19.00 7.75
N VAL A 90 -19.08 19.45 8.08
CA VAL A 90 -19.39 20.77 8.66
C VAL A 90 -20.01 20.52 10.02
#